data_AF-A0A8R7VD79-F1
#
_entry.id   AF-A0A8R7VD79-F1
#
_cell.length_a   1.000
_cell.length_b   1.000
_cell.length_c   1.000
_cell.angle_alpha   90.00
_cell.angle_beta   90.00
_cell.angle_gamma   90.00
#
_symmetry.space_group_name_H-M   'P 1'
#
loop_
_entity.id
_entity.type
_entity.pdbx_description
1 polymer ?
#
loop_
_entity_poly.entity_id
_entity_poly.type
_entity_poly.pdbx_seq_one_letter_code
_entity_poly.pdbx_strand_id
1 'polypeptide(L)'
;MIVNGSQVVPHDSLASSPDIPLGVDTSASPLSEGNAPRGSLSTPAVRHLVKQYGLNIDDIKGTGRDGRVLKEDVLNYAASKGLLQEPPSALEENVGQVELPEGGKSLLDSHFYEDKRIPLRGYQRAMVKSMSLAAKVPHFHYLEEINCDALVQLKASFQKENKDHDVKHTFLPFLIKSLSVALSKYPLLNSSFIEETNEVTLKGMQSLSSHSCRHHPGK
;
A
#
# COMPACT_ATOMS: atom_id res chain seq x y z
N MET A 1 37.55 1.25 54.21
CA MET A 1 36.72 0.61 55.26
C MET A 1 36.08 -0.62 54.64
N ILE A 2 36.59 -1.79 55.02
CA ILE A 2 36.07 -3.13 54.72
C ILE A 2 35.33 -3.59 55.98
N VAL A 3 34.24 -4.36 55.84
CA VAL A 3 33.77 -5.52 56.67
C VAL A 3 32.36 -5.88 56.09
N ASN A 4 32.18 -6.89 55.23
CA ASN A 4 32.04 -8.35 55.44
C ASN A 4 30.92 -8.77 56.41
N GLY A 5 29.86 -9.43 55.91
CA GLY A 5 29.62 -10.88 56.11
C GLY A 5 28.47 -11.08 57.12
N SER A 6 27.61 -12.09 57.13
CA SER A 6 27.59 -13.46 56.58
C SER A 6 26.15 -14.01 56.80
N GLN A 7 25.56 -14.75 55.83
CA GLN A 7 25.19 -16.19 55.90
C GLN A 7 24.00 -16.58 56.81
N VAL A 8 23.18 -17.65 56.65
CA VAL A 8 22.98 -18.81 55.73
C VAL A 8 21.64 -19.49 56.18
N VAL A 9 20.64 -19.78 55.31
CA VAL A 9 20.20 -21.07 54.68
C VAL A 9 19.69 -22.19 55.66
N PRO A 10 19.08 -23.33 55.20
CA PRO A 10 17.65 -23.65 55.02
C PRO A 10 17.13 -24.83 55.88
N HIS A 11 15.90 -25.31 55.64
CA HIS A 11 15.55 -26.72 55.87
C HIS A 11 14.71 -27.32 54.73
N ASP A 12 14.89 -28.63 54.62
CA ASP A 12 14.66 -29.57 53.52
C ASP A 12 13.38 -30.41 53.73
N SER A 13 13.03 -31.19 52.70
CA SER A 13 12.56 -32.59 52.80
C SER A 13 11.08 -32.99 52.49
N LEU A 14 10.98 -33.80 51.42
CA LEU A 14 10.33 -35.13 51.28
C LEU A 14 8.87 -35.29 50.73
N ALA A 15 8.83 -35.73 49.46
CA ALA A 15 8.24 -36.97 48.90
C ALA A 15 6.75 -37.36 49.09
N SER A 16 6.07 -37.71 47.98
CA SER A 16 5.46 -39.04 47.70
C SER A 16 4.40 -38.99 46.58
N SER A 17 4.51 -39.86 45.57
CA SER A 17 3.44 -40.27 44.63
C SER A 17 2.50 -41.31 45.27
N PRO A 18 1.31 -41.63 44.68
CA PRO A 18 1.20 -42.82 43.82
C PRO A 18 0.14 -42.76 42.67
N ASP A 19 0.04 -43.87 41.92
CA ASP A 19 -0.61 -44.20 40.61
C ASP A 19 -2.17 -44.36 40.52
N ILE A 20 -2.74 -44.01 39.33
CA ILE A 20 -3.66 -44.75 38.34
C ILE A 20 -5.01 -45.37 38.85
N PRO A 21 -6.17 -45.62 38.10
CA PRO A 21 -6.44 -45.73 36.63
C PRO A 21 -7.82 -45.26 36.01
N LEU A 22 -7.94 -45.46 34.66
CA LEU A 22 -9.11 -45.81 33.79
C LEU A 22 -10.20 -44.73 33.58
N GLY A 23 -10.78 -44.46 32.40
CA GLY A 23 -10.86 -45.08 31.07
C GLY A 23 -12.17 -44.58 30.42
N VAL A 24 -12.29 -44.64 29.08
CA VAL A 24 -13.50 -44.87 28.26
C VAL A 24 -13.37 -44.21 26.87
N ASP A 25 -13.50 -45.08 25.88
CA ASP A 25 -13.49 -44.88 24.44
C ASP A 25 -14.67 -44.03 23.92
N THR A 26 -14.51 -43.40 22.76
CA THR A 26 -15.55 -43.45 21.70
C THR A 26 -14.91 -43.21 20.32
N SER A 27 -15.27 -44.12 19.44
CA SER A 27 -14.94 -44.31 18.04
C SER A 27 -15.61 -43.31 17.08
N ALA A 28 -14.96 -43.03 15.95
CA ALA A 28 -15.63 -42.67 14.71
C ALA A 28 -14.80 -43.08 13.48
N SER A 29 -15.40 -43.93 12.64
CA SER A 29 -14.89 -44.42 11.35
C SER A 29 -14.97 -43.35 10.24
N PRO A 30 -14.20 -43.49 9.13
CA PRO A 30 -14.04 -42.44 8.13
C PRO A 30 -15.16 -42.46 7.08
N LEU A 31 -15.62 -41.27 6.66
CA LEU A 31 -16.50 -41.10 5.51
C LEU A 31 -15.74 -40.49 4.33
N SER A 32 -16.04 -41.10 3.18
CA SER A 32 -15.50 -40.91 1.84
C SER A 32 -15.70 -39.51 1.25
N GLU A 33 -14.83 -39.20 0.30
CA GLU A 33 -14.72 -38.03 -0.57
C GLU A 33 -16.07 -37.49 -1.10
N GLY A 34 -16.26 -36.20 -0.85
CA GLY A 34 -17.18 -35.32 -1.58
C GLY A 34 -16.41 -34.09 -2.04
N ASN A 35 -16.40 -33.88 -3.36
CA ASN A 35 -15.75 -32.82 -4.12
C ASN A 35 -15.93 -31.42 -3.50
N ALA A 36 -14.95 -30.97 -2.72
CA ALA A 36 -14.75 -29.57 -2.38
C ALA A 36 -13.62 -29.03 -3.27
N PRO A 37 -13.74 -27.82 -3.85
CA PRO A 37 -12.64 -27.25 -4.63
C PRO A 37 -11.45 -27.12 -3.69
N ARG A 38 -10.45 -27.98 -3.87
CA ARG A 38 -9.13 -27.83 -3.26
C ARG A 38 -8.55 -26.58 -3.88
N GLY A 39 -8.86 -25.42 -3.31
CA GLY A 39 -8.54 -24.13 -3.87
C GLY A 39 -7.05 -24.09 -4.17
N SER A 40 -6.71 -24.20 -5.46
CA SER A 40 -5.32 -24.20 -5.89
C SER A 40 -4.66 -22.92 -5.38
N LEU A 41 -3.66 -23.10 -4.52
CA LEU A 41 -2.98 -22.01 -3.82
C LEU A 41 -2.35 -21.12 -4.89
N SER A 42 -2.79 -19.87 -4.99
CA SER A 42 -2.32 -18.93 -6.02
C SER A 42 -2.34 -17.51 -5.49
N THR A 43 -1.44 -16.68 -6.01
CA THR A 43 -1.43 -15.24 -5.71
C THR A 43 -2.54 -14.52 -6.50
N PRO A 44 -3.05 -13.38 -6.01
CA PRO A 44 -4.11 -12.63 -6.70
C PRO A 44 -3.78 -12.27 -8.16
N ALA A 45 -2.52 -11.95 -8.44
CA ALA A 45 -2.04 -11.62 -9.77
C ALA A 45 -2.18 -12.81 -10.76
N VAL A 46 -1.86 -14.02 -10.31
CA VAL A 46 -1.99 -15.25 -11.11
C VAL A 46 -3.47 -15.55 -11.37
N ARG A 47 -4.35 -15.39 -10.38
CA ARG A 47 -5.80 -15.56 -10.55
C ARG A 47 -6.40 -14.58 -11.56
N HIS A 48 -5.88 -13.36 -11.63
CA HIS A 48 -6.27 -12.40 -12.66
C HIS A 48 -5.78 -12.82 -14.05
N LEU A 49 -4.53 -13.27 -14.16
CA LEU A 49 -3.94 -13.75 -15.41
C LEU A 49 -4.71 -14.95 -16.00
N VAL A 50 -5.06 -15.92 -15.16
CA VAL A 50 -5.87 -17.09 -15.52
C VAL A 50 -7.23 -16.68 -16.10
N LYS A 51 -7.89 -15.67 -15.52
CA LYS A 51 -9.15 -15.12 -16.04
C LYS A 51 -8.97 -14.44 -17.41
N GLN A 52 -7.86 -13.74 -17.63
CA GLN A 52 -7.59 -13.07 -18.91
C GLN A 52 -7.45 -14.08 -20.06
N TYR A 53 -6.85 -15.23 -19.80
CA TYR A 53 -6.69 -16.31 -20.77
C TYR A 53 -7.87 -17.30 -20.78
N GLY A 54 -8.92 -17.07 -19.99
CA GLY A 54 -10.10 -17.93 -19.92
C GLY A 54 -9.81 -19.34 -19.40
N LEU A 55 -8.77 -19.52 -18.59
CA LEU A 55 -8.33 -20.80 -18.05
C LEU A 55 -8.95 -21.04 -16.67
N ASN A 56 -9.02 -22.31 -16.22
CA ASN A 56 -9.34 -22.63 -14.83
C ASN A 56 -8.05 -22.88 -14.04
N ILE A 57 -7.98 -22.35 -12.81
CA ILE A 57 -6.80 -22.48 -11.94
C ILE A 57 -6.56 -23.92 -11.48
N ASP A 58 -7.62 -24.74 -11.41
CA ASP A 58 -7.55 -26.12 -10.94
C ASP A 58 -6.98 -27.07 -12.01
N ASP A 59 -7.03 -26.67 -13.29
CA ASP A 59 -6.46 -27.43 -14.42
C ASP A 59 -4.95 -27.19 -14.60
N ILE A 60 -4.40 -26.18 -13.90
CA ILE A 60 -3.01 -25.75 -14.03
C ILE A 60 -2.19 -26.37 -12.89
N LYS A 61 -1.23 -27.22 -13.25
CA LYS A 61 -0.29 -27.83 -12.30
C LYS A 61 0.68 -26.77 -11.79
N GLY A 62 0.54 -26.37 -10.53
CA GLY A 62 1.43 -25.41 -9.88
C GLY A 62 2.80 -26.01 -9.55
N THR A 63 3.87 -25.31 -9.93
CA THR A 63 5.26 -25.72 -9.64
C THR A 63 5.86 -25.01 -8.43
N GLY A 64 5.14 -24.05 -7.84
CA GLY A 64 5.60 -23.28 -6.69
C GLY A 64 5.59 -24.06 -5.37
N ARG A 65 6.19 -23.44 -4.34
CA ARG A 65 6.22 -23.98 -2.97
C ARG A 65 4.80 -24.25 -2.46
N ASP A 66 4.58 -25.43 -1.89
CA ASP A 66 3.28 -25.94 -1.44
C ASP A 66 2.26 -26.18 -2.57
N GLY A 67 2.73 -26.42 -3.80
CA GLY A 67 1.86 -26.64 -4.97
C GLY A 67 1.22 -25.36 -5.49
N ARG A 68 1.83 -24.21 -5.22
CA ARG A 68 1.31 -22.90 -5.62
C ARG A 68 1.47 -22.68 -7.13
N VAL A 69 0.43 -22.16 -7.79
CA VAL A 69 0.49 -21.80 -9.21
C VAL A 69 1.24 -20.48 -9.40
N LEU A 70 2.27 -20.52 -10.26
CA LEU A 70 3.07 -19.35 -10.64
C LEU A 70 2.61 -18.79 -11.99
N LYS A 71 3.07 -17.58 -12.32
CA LYS A 71 2.76 -16.92 -13.61
C LYS A 71 3.22 -17.77 -14.80
N GLU A 72 4.39 -18.37 -14.69
CA GLU A 72 5.01 -19.21 -15.72
C GLU A 72 4.15 -20.45 -16.02
N ASP A 73 3.57 -21.08 -14.98
CA ASP A 73 2.69 -22.25 -15.15
C ASP A 73 1.46 -21.90 -15.99
N VAL A 74 0.87 -20.72 -15.79
CA VAL A 74 -0.29 -20.26 -16.55
C VAL A 74 0.07 -19.94 -17.99
N LEU A 75 1.22 -19.30 -18.23
CA LEU A 75 1.68 -18.96 -19.57
C LEU A 75 2.05 -20.21 -20.36
N ASN A 76 2.72 -21.18 -19.74
CA ASN A 76 3.05 -22.46 -20.36
C ASN A 76 1.78 -23.26 -20.68
N TYR A 77 0.79 -23.26 -19.78
CA TYR A 77 -0.49 -23.89 -20.03
C TYR A 77 -1.25 -23.20 -21.18
N ALA A 78 -1.27 -21.86 -21.23
CA ALA A 78 -1.86 -21.10 -22.32
C ALA A 78 -1.18 -21.36 -23.67
N ALA A 79 0.14 -21.45 -23.69
CA ALA A 79 0.93 -21.81 -24.87
C ALA A 79 0.61 -23.25 -25.34
N SER A 80 0.50 -24.20 -24.41
CA SER A 80 0.11 -25.59 -24.72
C SER A 80 -1.32 -25.72 -25.28
N LYS A 81 -2.20 -24.76 -24.94
CA LYS A 81 -3.57 -24.65 -25.48
C LYS A 81 -3.63 -23.87 -26.80
N GLY A 82 -2.49 -23.45 -27.36
CA GLY A 82 -2.38 -22.81 -28.67
C GLY A 82 -2.85 -21.36 -28.71
N LEU A 83 -2.87 -20.66 -27.56
CA LEU A 83 -3.39 -19.28 -27.45
C LEU A 83 -2.32 -18.19 -27.69
N LEU A 84 -1.11 -18.55 -28.14
CA LEU A 84 -0.04 -17.59 -28.45
C LEU A 84 0.61 -17.99 -29.80
N GLN A 85 0.58 -17.08 -30.78
CA GLN A 85 1.28 -17.24 -32.06
C GLN A 85 2.08 -15.96 -32.37
N GLU A 86 3.38 -16.15 -32.66
CA GLU A 86 4.39 -15.12 -32.93
C GLU A 86 4.63 -15.03 -34.47
N PRO A 87 4.84 -13.85 -35.08
CA PRO A 87 5.00 -13.73 -36.54
C PRO A 87 6.48 -13.69 -37.00
N PRO A 88 6.82 -14.26 -38.18
CA PRO A 88 8.17 -14.22 -38.75
C PRO A 88 8.42 -13.08 -39.75
N SER A 89 9.71 -12.80 -39.88
CA SER A 89 10.42 -11.79 -40.69
C SER A 89 10.66 -12.21 -42.15
N ALA A 90 10.66 -11.25 -43.10
CA ALA A 90 11.56 -11.23 -44.27
C ALA A 90 11.55 -9.87 -45.02
N LEU A 91 12.74 -9.54 -45.56
CA LEU A 91 13.24 -8.36 -46.30
C LEU A 91 12.67 -8.32 -47.76
N GLU A 92 12.67 -7.27 -48.60
CA GLU A 92 13.73 -6.34 -49.09
C GLU A 92 13.16 -5.08 -49.81
N GLU A 93 14.09 -4.19 -50.17
CA GLU A 93 14.15 -2.85 -50.77
C GLU A 93 13.41 -2.60 -52.12
N ASN A 94 12.90 -1.37 -52.38
CA ASN A 94 13.47 -0.36 -53.30
C ASN A 94 12.62 0.93 -53.40
N VAL A 95 13.27 1.98 -53.90
CA VAL A 95 13.03 3.42 -53.95
C VAL A 95 11.87 3.84 -54.88
N GLY A 96 11.14 4.91 -54.52
CA GLY A 96 10.56 5.81 -55.53
C GLY A 96 9.20 6.46 -55.23
N GLN A 97 9.24 7.78 -55.08
CA GLN A 97 8.20 8.78 -55.42
C GLN A 97 6.86 8.81 -54.65
N VAL A 98 6.66 9.97 -54.02
CA VAL A 98 5.43 10.43 -53.38
C VAL A 98 4.57 11.14 -54.41
N GLU A 99 3.48 10.50 -54.83
CA GLU A 99 2.26 11.17 -55.31
C GLU A 99 1.05 10.56 -54.59
N LEU A 100 0.30 11.43 -53.89
CA LEU A 100 -1.07 11.17 -53.42
C LEU A 100 -2.00 11.19 -54.67
N PRO A 101 -3.20 10.56 -54.69
CA PRO A 101 -3.96 9.98 -53.57
C PRO A 101 -4.68 8.65 -53.91
N GLU A 102 -5.53 8.21 -52.97
CA GLU A 102 -6.53 7.12 -53.03
C GLU A 102 -6.13 5.69 -52.69
N GLY A 103 -6.81 5.18 -51.65
CA GLY A 103 -7.38 3.85 -51.71
C GLY A 103 -6.46 2.67 -51.40
N GLY A 104 -5.78 2.68 -50.26
CA GLY A 104 -5.03 1.51 -49.78
C GLY A 104 -5.27 1.25 -48.30
N LYS A 105 -5.96 0.14 -47.98
CA LYS A 105 -6.09 -0.39 -46.62
C LYS A 105 -4.69 -0.75 -46.12
N SER A 106 -4.06 0.13 -45.34
CA SER A 106 -2.77 -0.16 -44.72
C SER A 106 -3.00 -0.87 -43.39
N LEU A 107 -2.60 -2.14 -43.35
CA LEU A 107 -2.36 -2.92 -42.14
C LEU A 107 -1.12 -2.38 -41.42
N LEU A 108 -1.30 -1.27 -40.71
CA LEU A 108 -0.40 -0.82 -39.66
C LEU A 108 -1.33 -0.46 -38.50
N ASP A 109 -1.34 -1.27 -37.44
CA ASP A 109 -2.10 -0.97 -36.22
C ASP A 109 -1.38 0.15 -35.44
N SER A 110 -1.13 1.27 -36.10
CA SER A 110 -0.94 2.54 -35.43
C SER A 110 -2.33 2.96 -35.01
N HIS A 111 -2.73 2.58 -33.80
CA HIS A 111 -3.87 3.20 -33.12
C HIS A 111 -3.58 4.70 -33.00
N PHE A 112 -3.94 5.46 -34.04
CA PHE A 112 -4.02 6.90 -33.99
C PHE A 112 -5.14 7.23 -33.01
N TYR A 113 -4.76 7.54 -31.77
CA TYR A 113 -5.69 8.09 -30.80
C TYR A 113 -6.10 9.47 -31.30
N GLU A 114 -7.32 9.58 -31.83
CA GLU A 114 -7.90 10.88 -32.15
C GLU A 114 -8.16 11.66 -30.86
N ASP A 115 -7.90 12.97 -30.90
CA ASP A 115 -8.13 13.88 -29.79
C ASP A 115 -9.60 13.88 -29.37
N LYS A 116 -9.91 13.17 -28.28
CA LYS A 116 -11.26 13.11 -27.73
C LYS A 116 -11.44 14.12 -26.61
N ARG A 117 -12.39 15.05 -26.78
CA ARG A 117 -12.80 15.98 -25.72
C ARG A 117 -13.83 15.33 -24.79
N ILE A 118 -13.48 15.20 -23.52
CA ILE A 118 -14.37 14.65 -22.48
C ILE A 118 -14.73 15.78 -21.50
N PRO A 119 -16.02 16.10 -21.28
CA PRO A 119 -16.41 17.14 -20.35
C PRO A 119 -16.23 16.70 -18.90
N LEU A 120 -15.50 17.50 -18.11
CA LEU A 120 -15.36 17.26 -16.66
C LEU A 120 -16.67 17.59 -15.93
N ARG A 121 -17.15 16.68 -15.09
CA ARG A 121 -18.40 16.80 -14.31
C ARG A 121 -18.15 16.60 -12.81
N GLY A 122 -19.03 17.17 -11.99
CA GLY A 122 -19.06 16.99 -10.54
C GLY A 122 -17.70 17.29 -9.87
N TYR A 123 -17.17 16.28 -9.17
CA TYR A 123 -15.95 16.37 -8.38
C TYR A 123 -14.71 16.80 -9.19
N GLN A 124 -14.53 16.26 -10.40
CA GLN A 124 -13.36 16.60 -11.24
C GLN A 124 -13.32 18.08 -11.58
N ARG A 125 -14.47 18.69 -11.85
CA ARG A 125 -14.57 20.14 -12.11
C ARG A 125 -14.23 20.96 -10.88
N ALA A 126 -14.71 20.55 -9.69
CA ALA A 126 -14.40 21.22 -8.44
C ALA A 126 -12.89 21.10 -8.10
N MET A 127 -12.29 19.95 -8.35
CA MET A 127 -10.86 19.72 -8.19
C MET A 127 -10.03 20.63 -9.08
N VAL A 128 -10.35 20.70 -10.38
CA VAL A 128 -9.66 21.62 -11.32
C VAL A 128 -9.81 23.06 -10.88
N LYS A 129 -11.02 23.49 -10.47
CA LYS A 129 -11.24 24.86 -9.96
C LYS A 129 -10.34 25.16 -8.75
N SER A 130 -10.32 24.28 -7.76
CA SER A 130 -9.49 24.45 -6.55
C SER A 130 -8.00 24.48 -6.89
N MET A 131 -7.55 23.57 -7.75
CA MET A 131 -6.16 23.45 -8.18
C MET A 131 -5.71 24.68 -8.99
N SER A 132 -6.54 25.18 -9.90
CA SER A 132 -6.25 26.39 -10.68
C SER A 132 -6.15 27.64 -9.81
N LEU A 133 -6.99 27.76 -8.77
CA LEU A 133 -6.88 28.86 -7.80
C LEU A 133 -5.60 28.75 -6.97
N ALA A 134 -5.23 27.54 -6.54
CA ALA A 134 -3.98 27.33 -5.80
C ALA A 134 -2.74 27.70 -6.65
N ALA A 135 -2.73 27.31 -7.94
CA ALA A 135 -1.63 27.60 -8.86
C ALA A 135 -1.43 29.09 -9.17
N LYS A 136 -2.41 29.95 -8.88
CA LYS A 136 -2.29 31.41 -9.02
C LYS A 136 -1.36 32.01 -7.95
N VAL A 137 -1.20 31.33 -6.81
CA VAL A 137 -0.38 31.81 -5.70
C VAL A 137 1.10 31.58 -6.04
N PRO A 138 1.99 32.59 -5.90
CA PRO A 138 3.42 32.39 -6.12
C PRO A 138 4.00 31.44 -5.07
N HIS A 139 4.32 30.21 -5.47
CA HIS A 139 4.88 29.20 -4.59
C HIS A 139 6.39 29.42 -4.40
N PHE A 140 6.80 29.64 -3.15
CA PHE A 140 8.19 29.65 -2.73
C PHE A 140 8.45 28.44 -1.83
N HIS A 141 9.58 27.77 -2.05
CA HIS A 141 9.96 26.57 -1.30
C HIS A 141 11.16 26.89 -0.40
N TYR A 142 10.98 26.68 0.90
CA TYR A 142 12.05 26.75 1.88
C TYR A 142 12.25 25.36 2.50
N LEU A 143 13.50 24.92 2.58
CA LEU A 143 13.87 23.61 3.09
C LEU A 143 14.95 23.78 4.15
N GLU A 144 14.78 23.10 5.28
CA GLU A 144 15.72 23.10 6.40
C GLU A 144 15.81 21.71 7.01
N GLU A 145 17.01 21.30 7.39
CA GLU A 145 17.26 20.04 8.08
C GLU A 145 17.30 20.28 9.58
N ILE A 146 16.53 19.49 10.33
CA ILE A 146 16.39 19.64 11.78
C ILE A 146 16.79 18.33 12.47
N ASN A 147 17.73 18.41 13.42
CA ASN A 147 18.06 17.29 14.29
C ASN A 147 16.88 16.99 15.23
N CYS A 148 16.38 15.75 15.18
CA CYS A 148 15.22 15.31 15.96
C CYS A 148 15.56 14.38 17.14
N ASP A 149 16.83 14.29 17.57
CA ASP A 149 17.26 13.34 18.60
C ASP A 149 16.50 13.54 19.93
N ALA A 150 16.35 14.79 20.36
CA ALA A 150 15.59 15.14 21.56
C ALA A 150 14.10 14.77 21.44
N LEU A 151 13.52 14.90 20.24
CA LEU A 151 12.12 14.54 19.99
C LEU A 151 11.90 13.03 20.05
N VAL A 152 12.87 12.24 19.56
CA VAL A 152 12.84 10.77 19.65
C VAL A 152 12.91 10.32 21.12
N GLN A 153 13.80 10.93 21.91
CA GLN A 153 13.90 10.66 23.35
C GLN A 153 12.61 10.99 24.08
N LEU A 154 12.01 12.16 23.78
CA LEU A 154 10.73 12.58 24.36
C LEU A 154 9.61 11.60 24.01
N LYS A 155 9.51 11.17 22.74
CA LYS A 155 8.52 10.17 22.34
C LYS A 155 8.70 8.86 23.12
N ALA A 156 9.95 8.42 23.32
CA ALA A 156 10.23 7.19 24.06
C ALA A 156 9.82 7.29 25.53
N SER A 157 10.04 8.45 26.18
CA SER A 157 9.60 8.66 27.56
C SER A 157 8.07 8.61 27.68
N PHE A 158 7.34 9.27 26.76
CA PHE A 158 5.88 9.21 26.72
C PHE A 158 5.35 7.80 26.47
N GLN A 159 6.00 7.02 25.60
CA GLN A 159 5.59 5.64 25.34
C GLN A 159 5.82 4.74 26.57
N LYS A 160 6.90 4.98 27.34
CA LYS A 160 7.21 4.22 28.55
C LYS A 160 6.23 4.53 29.70
N GLU A 161 5.83 5.79 29.83
CA GLU A 161 4.87 6.22 30.85
C GLU A 161 3.42 5.86 30.50
N ASN A 162 3.17 5.49 29.24
CA ASN A 162 1.83 5.15 28.79
C ASN A 162 1.34 3.84 29.44
N LYS A 163 0.21 3.92 30.15
CA LYS A 163 -0.44 2.77 30.79
C LYS A 163 -1.07 1.83 29.76
N ASP A 164 -1.49 2.39 28.62
CA ASP A 164 -2.10 1.66 27.52
C ASP A 164 -1.05 1.39 26.44
N HIS A 165 -0.44 0.20 26.49
CA HIS A 165 0.58 -0.21 25.52
C HIS A 165 0.05 -0.34 24.08
N ASP A 166 -1.27 -0.41 23.89
CA ASP A 166 -1.90 -0.48 22.57
C ASP A 166 -1.90 0.88 21.83
N VAL A 167 -1.85 1.98 22.58
CA VAL A 167 -1.80 3.33 22.00
C VAL A 167 -0.37 3.68 21.62
N LYS A 168 -0.11 3.70 20.31
CA LYS A 168 1.17 4.10 19.73
C LYS A 168 1.24 5.62 19.57
N HIS A 169 2.21 6.24 20.23
CA HIS A 169 2.49 7.66 20.03
C HIS A 169 3.20 7.90 18.69
N THR A 170 2.63 8.78 17.87
CA THR A 170 3.23 9.26 16.63
C THR A 170 3.92 10.61 16.87
N PHE A 171 4.81 11.06 15.97
CA PHE A 171 5.41 12.40 16.08
C PHE A 171 4.43 13.54 15.75
N LEU A 172 3.34 13.23 15.05
CA LEU A 172 2.37 14.21 14.56
C LEU A 172 1.80 15.15 15.65
N PRO A 173 1.38 14.68 16.85
CA PRO A 173 0.90 15.58 17.91
C PRO A 173 1.95 16.59 18.38
N PHE A 174 3.21 16.19 18.47
CA PHE A 174 4.32 17.09 18.85
C PHE A 174 4.54 18.16 17.78
N LEU A 175 4.49 17.79 16.50
CA LEU A 175 4.63 18.73 15.38
C LEU A 175 3.45 19.70 15.32
N ILE A 176 2.21 19.21 15.47
CA ILE A 176 1.00 20.04 15.51
C ILE A 176 1.09 21.04 16.68
N LYS A 177 1.50 20.59 17.88
CA LYS A 177 1.62 21.46 19.04
C LYS A 177 2.72 22.51 18.84
N SER A 178 3.86 22.12 18.29
CA SER A 178 4.98 23.03 18.02
C SER A 178 4.60 24.09 16.98
N LEU A 179 3.94 23.68 15.89
CA LEU A 179 3.44 24.58 14.86
C LEU A 179 2.38 25.55 15.42
N SER A 180 1.48 25.05 16.26
CA SER A 180 0.47 25.88 16.94
C SER A 180 1.10 26.99 17.78
N VAL A 181 2.21 26.72 18.49
CA VAL A 181 2.94 27.75 19.25
C VAL A 181 3.68 28.70 18.31
N ALA A 182 4.28 28.19 17.24
CA ALA A 182 5.01 29.00 16.25
C ALA A 182 4.09 30.00 15.52
N LEU A 183 2.90 29.56 15.09
CA LEU A 183 1.91 30.42 14.42
C LEU A 183 1.34 31.49 15.36
N SER A 184 1.21 31.20 16.65
CA SER A 184 0.84 32.22 17.64
C SER A 184 1.93 33.28 17.84
N LYS A 185 3.20 32.90 17.74
CA LYS A 185 4.34 33.84 17.85
C LYS A 185 4.53 34.68 16.58
N TYR A 186 4.25 34.11 15.42
CA TYR A 186 4.44 34.76 14.11
C TYR A 186 3.12 34.84 13.33
N PRO A 187 2.25 35.82 13.65
CA PRO A 187 0.89 35.90 13.08
C PRO A 187 0.87 36.19 11.57
N LEU A 188 1.95 36.74 11.00
CA LEU A 188 2.08 36.95 9.56
C LEU A 188 2.03 35.65 8.77
N LEU A 189 2.53 34.54 9.34
CA LEU A 189 2.49 33.22 8.70
C LEU A 189 1.08 32.60 8.70
N ASN A 190 0.20 33.04 9.61
CA ASN A 190 -1.19 32.60 9.69
C ASN A 190 -2.17 33.63 9.08
N SER A 191 -1.69 34.40 8.09
CA SER A 191 -2.48 35.45 7.46
C SER A 191 -3.08 35.00 6.12
N SER A 192 -4.15 35.67 5.69
CA SER A 192 -4.78 35.45 4.38
C SER A 192 -4.78 36.76 3.60
N PHE A 193 -4.31 36.70 2.37
CA PHE A 193 -4.37 37.83 1.44
C PHE A 193 -5.73 37.87 0.73
N ILE A 194 -6.33 39.05 0.66
CA ILE A 194 -7.58 39.31 -0.07
C ILE A 194 -7.23 40.15 -1.29
N GLU A 195 -7.29 39.55 -2.47
CA GLU A 195 -6.90 40.20 -3.74
C GLU A 195 -7.82 41.36 -4.12
N GLU A 196 -9.10 41.30 -3.74
CA GLU A 196 -10.12 42.30 -4.08
C GLU A 196 -9.83 43.68 -3.45
N THR A 197 -9.39 43.69 -2.19
CA THR A 197 -9.10 44.92 -1.43
C THR A 197 -7.61 45.19 -1.27
N ASN A 198 -6.74 44.28 -1.71
CA ASN A 198 -5.29 44.30 -1.46
C ASN A 198 -4.93 44.36 0.04
N GLU A 199 -5.74 43.72 0.88
CA GLU A 199 -5.54 43.69 2.34
C GLU A 199 -5.08 42.32 2.83
N VAL A 200 -4.34 42.30 3.94
CA VAL A 200 -3.90 41.09 4.63
C VAL A 200 -4.69 40.94 5.92
N THR A 201 -5.46 39.87 6.05
CA THR A 201 -6.18 39.54 7.28
C THR A 201 -5.33 38.64 8.17
N LEU A 202 -4.95 39.12 9.35
CA LEU A 202 -4.30 38.31 10.38
C LEU A 202 -5.34 37.45 11.12
N LYS A 203 -5.17 36.13 11.14
CA LYS A 203 -6.11 35.23 11.83
C LYS A 203 -5.66 35.03 13.29
N GLY A 204 -6.53 35.40 14.24
CA GLY A 204 -6.28 35.19 15.67
C GLY A 204 -6.52 33.75 16.14
N MET A 205 -7.30 32.97 15.39
CA MET A 205 -7.50 31.54 15.62
C MET A 205 -6.75 30.71 14.59
N GLN A 206 -6.34 29.52 15.00
CA GLN A 206 -5.60 28.57 14.18
C GLN A 206 -6.36 27.24 14.09
N SER A 207 -6.58 26.78 12.86
CA SER A 207 -7.10 25.45 12.56
C SER A 207 -6.04 24.68 11.78
N LEU A 208 -5.68 23.50 12.25
CA LEU A 208 -4.73 22.61 11.60
C LEU A 208 -5.49 21.41 11.06
N SER A 209 -5.41 21.19 9.75
CA SER A 209 -6.03 20.03 9.10
C SER A 209 -4.96 19.00 8.72
N SER A 210 -5.22 17.72 9.04
CA SER A 210 -4.36 16.61 8.63
C SER A 210 -5.17 15.66 7.77
N HIS A 211 -4.72 15.42 6.53
CA HIS A 211 -5.33 14.45 5.64
C HIS A 211 -4.49 13.17 5.66
N SER A 212 -5.03 12.11 6.25
CA SER A 212 -4.41 10.79 6.20
C SER A 212 -4.90 10.07 4.95
N CYS A 213 -4.08 10.04 3.90
CA CYS A 213 -4.33 9.21 2.74
C CYS A 213 -3.97 7.76 3.11
N ARG A 214 -4.90 7.05 3.76
CA ARG A 214 -4.74 5.60 3.99
C ARG A 214 -4.95 4.89 2.68
N HIS A 215 -3.84 4.47 2.06
CA HIS A 215 -3.86 3.53 0.96
C HIS A 215 -4.37 2.19 1.51
N HIS A 216 -5.64 1.87 1.23
CA HIS A 216 -6.20 0.57 1.59
C HIS A 216 -5.71 -0.43 0.53
N PRO A 217 -4.88 -1.43 0.87
CA PRO A 217 -4.57 -2.49 -0.08
C PRO A 217 -5.88 -3.23 -0.37
N GLY A 218 -6.31 -3.18 -1.64
CA GLY A 218 -7.55 -3.80 -2.10
C GLY A 218 -7.60 -5.29 -1.73
N LYS A 219 -8.77 -5.71 -1.24
CA LYS A 219 -9.16 -7.13 -1.12
C LYS A 219 -9.56 -7.67 -2.48
#